data_AF-A0A061NFF4-F1
#
_entry.id   AF-A0A061NFF4-F1
#
_cell.length_a   1.000
_cell.length_b   1.000
_cell.length_c   1.000
_cell.angle_alpha   90.00
_cell.angle_beta   90.00
_cell.angle_gamma   90.00
#
_symmetry.space_group_name_H-M   'P 1'
#
loop_
_entity.id
_entity.type
_entity.pdbx_description
1 polymer ?
#
loop_
_entity_poly.entity_id
_entity_poly.type
_entity_poly.pdbx_seq_one_letter_code
_entity_poly.pdbx_strand_id
1 'polypeptide(L)'
;MRTLLFFVFLAVYTLIAIPYKSLMGMLTLDQKSRSMANIYSTILNLSGALLVTVFTQPLASAIGWSAVAVIYAVIAIVLLYITFLKTKERVVSVNSEPVKIKEGLVSLFRNKYWVVITVFCVLFYTVVAVVQGSGLYYATWILNNQQVYPLIGITQILPMIIALFFCRTTHSSFW
;
A
#
# COMPACT_ATOMS: atom_id res chain seq x y z
N MET A 1 3.43 -10.68 25.76
CA MET A 1 2.12 -10.12 25.32
C MET A 1 2.23 -9.22 24.09
N ARG A 2 3.19 -8.28 24.01
CA ARG A 2 3.37 -7.38 22.84
C ARG A 2 3.58 -8.12 21.51
N THR A 3 4.39 -9.18 21.47
CA THR A 3 4.68 -9.94 20.24
C THR A 3 3.46 -10.62 19.63
N LEU A 4 2.55 -11.17 20.46
CA LEU A 4 1.31 -11.78 19.99
C LEU A 4 0.38 -10.75 19.34
N LEU A 5 0.30 -9.56 19.92
CA LEU A 5 -0.51 -8.47 19.38
C LEU A 5 0.00 -8.01 18.00
N PHE A 6 1.33 -8.02 17.80
CA PHE A 6 1.93 -7.76 16.49
C PHE A 6 1.59 -8.85 15.45
N PHE A 7 1.65 -10.14 15.82
CA PHE A 7 1.29 -11.22 14.89
C PHE A 7 -0.18 -11.17 14.48
N VAL A 8 -1.09 -10.92 15.43
CA VAL A 8 -2.52 -10.76 15.14
C VAL A 8 -2.77 -9.56 14.23
N PHE A 9 -2.14 -8.42 14.51
CA PHE A 9 -2.24 -7.23 13.66
C PHE A 9 -1.74 -7.51 12.23
N LEU A 10 -0.61 -8.19 12.09
CA LEU A 10 -0.05 -8.55 10.78
C LEU A 10 -1.00 -9.49 10.00
N ALA A 11 -1.62 -10.45 10.67
CA ALA A 11 -2.58 -11.37 10.06
C ALA A 11 -3.84 -10.64 9.57
N VAL A 12 -4.38 -9.71 10.36
CA VAL A 12 -5.53 -8.88 9.93
C VAL A 12 -5.14 -7.97 8.77
N TYR A 13 -3.94 -7.38 8.82
CA TYR A 13 -3.44 -6.53 7.74
C TYR A 13 -3.33 -7.27 6.41
N THR A 14 -2.76 -8.49 6.39
CA THR A 14 -2.66 -9.29 5.16
C THR A 14 -4.03 -9.74 4.64
N LEU A 15 -4.94 -10.11 5.54
CA LEU A 15 -6.30 -10.52 5.19
C LEU A 15 -7.10 -9.41 4.51
N ILE A 16 -6.81 -8.14 4.79
CA ILE A 16 -7.43 -7.00 4.11
C ILE A 16 -6.63 -6.61 2.84
N ALA A 17 -5.30 -6.61 2.93
CA ALA A 17 -4.44 -6.12 1.85
C ALA A 17 -4.51 -7.00 0.59
N ILE A 18 -4.60 -8.32 0.74
CA ILE A 18 -4.66 -9.26 -0.39
C ILE A 18 -5.96 -9.09 -1.20
N PRO A 19 -7.16 -9.20 -0.61
CA PRO A 19 -8.40 -9.06 -1.36
C PRO A 19 -8.58 -7.66 -1.94
N TYR A 20 -8.09 -6.62 -1.27
CA TYR A 20 -8.09 -5.26 -1.82
C TYR A 20 -7.29 -5.17 -3.13
N LYS A 21 -6.08 -5.75 -3.15
CA LYS A 21 -5.24 -5.77 -4.36
C LYS A 21 -5.83 -6.64 -5.47
N SER A 22 -6.46 -7.77 -5.15
CA SER A 22 -7.14 -8.59 -6.16
C SER A 22 -8.41 -7.96 -6.69
N LEU A 23 -9.19 -7.27 -5.84
CA LEU A 23 -10.42 -6.57 -6.23
C LEU A 23 -10.13 -5.43 -7.20
N MET A 24 -9.07 -4.64 -6.95
CA MET A 24 -8.58 -3.63 -7.89
C MET A 24 -8.25 -4.23 -9.26
N GLY A 25 -7.90 -5.52 -9.30
CA GLY A 25 -7.61 -6.24 -10.53
C GLY A 25 -8.84 -6.71 -11.31
N MET A 26 -9.99 -6.85 -10.66
CA MET A 26 -11.22 -7.40 -11.26
C MET A 26 -12.25 -6.32 -11.62
N LEU A 27 -12.06 -5.08 -11.15
CA LEU A 27 -12.99 -3.97 -11.35
C LEU A 27 -13.16 -3.53 -12.81
N THR A 28 -12.17 -3.74 -13.69
CA THR A 28 -12.23 -3.31 -15.10
C THR A 28 -11.55 -4.29 -16.06
N LEU A 29 -12.23 -4.64 -17.16
CA LEU A 29 -11.75 -5.57 -18.20
C LEU A 29 -10.74 -4.94 -19.18
N ASP A 30 -10.67 -3.62 -19.25
CA ASP A 30 -9.73 -2.88 -20.10
C ASP A 30 -8.43 -2.55 -19.35
N GLN A 31 -7.28 -2.95 -19.92
CA GLN A 31 -5.94 -2.76 -19.35
C GLN A 31 -5.59 -1.27 -19.18
N LYS A 32 -6.03 -0.42 -20.12
CA LYS A 32 -5.77 1.03 -20.05
C LYS A 32 -6.55 1.66 -18.90
N SER A 33 -7.84 1.36 -18.81
CA SER A 33 -8.70 1.83 -17.73
C SER A 33 -8.28 1.31 -16.35
N ARG A 34 -7.80 0.06 -16.26
CA ARG A 34 -7.26 -0.55 -15.03
C ARG A 34 -5.98 0.13 -14.53
N SER A 35 -5.05 0.42 -15.45
CA SER A 35 -3.82 1.15 -15.10
C SER A 35 -4.13 2.54 -14.55
N MET A 36 -5.06 3.26 -15.20
CA MET A 36 -5.47 4.60 -14.76
C MET A 36 -6.12 4.57 -13.36
N ALA A 37 -7.02 3.62 -13.09
CA ALA A 37 -7.64 3.46 -11.77
C ALA A 37 -6.60 3.19 -10.66
N ASN A 38 -5.57 2.37 -10.97
CA ASN A 38 -4.48 2.08 -10.05
C ASN A 38 -3.60 3.32 -9.80
N ILE A 39 -3.34 4.13 -10.83
CA ILE A 39 -2.59 5.40 -10.71
C ILE A 39 -3.35 6.38 -9.83
N TYR A 40 -4.65 6.60 -10.06
CA TYR A 40 -5.45 7.51 -9.23
C TYR A 40 -5.48 7.07 -7.76
N SER A 41 -5.63 5.77 -7.51
CA SER A 41 -5.62 5.23 -6.15
C SER A 41 -4.25 5.36 -5.49
N THR A 42 -3.17 5.21 -6.26
CA THR A 42 -1.79 5.40 -5.77
C THR A 42 -1.53 6.87 -5.42
N ILE A 43 -2.01 7.81 -6.24
CA ILE A 43 -1.90 9.26 -5.94
C ILE A 43 -2.67 9.61 -4.66
N LEU A 44 -3.89 9.10 -4.49
CA LEU A 44 -4.66 9.30 -3.26
C LEU A 44 -3.96 8.67 -2.04
N ASN A 45 -3.40 7.47 -2.18
CA ASN A 45 -2.66 6.82 -1.12
C ASN A 45 -1.38 7.60 -0.73
N LEU A 46 -0.61 8.07 -1.72
CA LEU A 46 0.63 8.83 -1.47
C LEU A 46 0.33 10.20 -0.85
N SER A 47 -0.69 10.92 -1.32
CA SER A 47 -1.10 12.19 -0.73
C SER A 47 -1.62 12.03 0.70
N GLY A 48 -2.41 10.98 0.98
CA GLY A 48 -2.83 10.63 2.33
C GLY A 48 -1.65 10.28 3.24
N ALA A 49 -0.70 9.47 2.76
CA ALA A 49 0.50 9.13 3.50
C ALA A 49 1.36 10.36 3.82
N LEU A 50 1.46 11.31 2.90
CA LEU A 50 2.15 12.59 3.10
C LEU A 50 1.49 13.41 4.21
N LEU A 51 0.16 13.60 4.14
CA LEU A 51 -0.60 14.32 5.16
C LEU A 51 -0.40 13.67 6.53
N VAL A 52 -0.57 12.35 6.62
CA VAL A 52 -0.37 11.62 7.87
C VAL A 52 1.06 11.80 8.38
N THR A 53 2.08 11.71 7.51
CA THR A 53 3.48 11.86 7.94
C THR A 53 3.80 13.25 8.49
N VAL A 54 3.24 14.30 7.88
CA VAL A 54 3.43 15.70 8.32
C VAL A 54 2.66 16.00 9.60
N PHE A 55 1.40 15.56 9.69
CA PHE A 55 0.53 15.87 10.83
C PHE A 55 0.77 14.94 12.03
N THR A 56 1.17 13.68 11.83
CA THR A 56 1.31 12.70 12.93
C THR A 56 2.40 13.07 13.92
N GLN A 57 3.53 13.62 13.48
CA GLN A 57 4.63 13.95 14.38
C GLN A 57 4.29 15.06 15.40
N PRO A 58 3.76 16.24 14.99
CA PRO A 58 3.36 17.27 15.95
C PRO A 58 2.17 16.81 16.82
N LEU A 59 1.22 16.05 16.26
CA LEU A 59 0.09 15.51 17.02
C LEU A 59 0.56 14.51 18.09
N ALA A 60 1.47 13.59 17.72
CA ALA A 60 2.01 12.61 18.65
C ALA A 60 2.84 13.25 19.78
N SER A 61 3.54 14.35 19.50
CA SER A 61 4.27 15.10 20.52
C SER A 61 3.34 15.85 21.50
N ALA A 62 2.13 16.23 21.07
CA ALA A 62 1.20 17.03 21.87
C ALA A 62 0.24 16.18 22.72
N ILE A 63 -0.29 15.09 22.16
CA ILE A 63 -1.33 14.25 22.80
C ILE A 63 -0.89 12.80 23.06
N GLY A 64 0.32 12.43 22.63
CA GLY A 64 0.86 11.08 22.78
C GLY A 64 0.40 10.11 21.68
N TRP A 65 1.26 9.14 21.35
CA TRP A 65 1.05 8.17 20.27
C TRP A 65 -0.23 7.34 20.40
N SER A 66 -0.66 7.03 21.63
CA SER A 66 -1.86 6.24 21.90
C SER A 66 -3.14 6.98 21.51
N ALA A 67 -3.23 8.30 21.77
CA ALA A 67 -4.40 9.10 21.42
C ALA A 67 -4.52 9.31 19.91
N VAL A 68 -3.38 9.54 19.22
CA VAL A 68 -3.33 9.63 17.76
C VAL A 68 -3.80 8.33 17.10
N ALA A 69 -3.40 7.17 17.63
CA ALA A 69 -3.83 5.88 17.13
C ALA A 69 -5.37 5.69 17.25
N VAL A 70 -5.98 6.14 18.35
CA VAL A 70 -7.43 6.09 18.54
C VAL A 70 -8.15 6.99 17.53
N ILE A 71 -7.66 8.22 17.30
CA ILE A 71 -8.24 9.14 16.31
C ILE A 71 -8.21 8.51 14.91
N TYR A 72 -7.08 7.93 14.50
CA TYR A 72 -6.99 7.25 13.21
C TYR A 72 -7.89 6.00 13.12
N ALA A 73 -8.06 5.26 14.21
CA ALA A 73 -8.98 4.13 14.25
C ALA A 73 -10.44 4.57 14.03
N VAL A 74 -10.86 5.67 14.65
CA VAL A 74 -12.21 6.23 14.46
C VAL A 74 -12.42 6.68 13.01
N ILE A 75 -11.45 7.38 12.43
CA ILE A 75 -11.51 7.81 11.01
C ILE A 75 -11.61 6.58 10.09
N ALA A 76 -10.82 5.54 10.35
CA ALA A 76 -10.84 4.31 9.56
C ALA A 76 -12.21 3.61 9.62
N ILE A 77 -12.85 3.54 10.80
CA ILE A 77 -14.19 2.96 10.94
C ILE A 77 -15.22 3.73 10.13
N VAL A 78 -15.19 5.07 10.18
CA VAL A 78 -16.10 5.92 9.40
C VAL A 78 -15.91 5.71 7.89
N LEU A 79 -14.65 5.67 7.43
CA LEU A 79 -14.34 5.42 6.01
C LEU A 79 -14.77 4.01 5.57
N LEU A 80 -14.55 3.00 6.41
CA LEU A 80 -15.02 1.63 6.15
C LEU A 80 -16.55 1.57 6.07
N TYR A 81 -17.25 2.29 6.95
CA TYR A 81 -18.70 2.35 6.95
C TYR A 81 -19.24 3.02 5.67
N ILE A 82 -18.64 4.15 5.27
CA ILE A 82 -18.98 4.83 4.01
C ILE A 82 -18.69 3.92 2.81
N THR A 83 -17.56 3.20 2.84
CA THR A 83 -17.18 2.26 1.78
C THR A 83 -18.20 1.12 1.70
N PHE A 84 -18.62 0.55 2.83
CA PHE A 84 -19.64 -0.50 2.88
C PHE A 84 -21.00 -0.03 2.31
N LEU A 85 -21.40 1.20 2.61
CA LEU A 85 -22.63 1.81 2.06
C LEU A 85 -22.54 2.10 0.55
N LYS A 86 -21.38 2.53 0.06
CA LYS A 86 -21.18 2.88 -1.35
C LYS A 86 -20.79 1.72 -2.25
N THR A 87 -20.32 0.61 -1.68
CA THR A 87 -19.96 -0.59 -2.45
C THR A 87 -21.22 -1.35 -2.82
N LYS A 88 -21.92 -0.88 -3.86
CA LYS A 88 -22.89 -1.69 -4.60
C LYS A 88 -22.10 -2.59 -5.54
N GLU A 89 -21.78 -3.81 -5.11
CA GLU A 89 -21.23 -4.83 -5.99
C GLU A 89 -22.25 -5.13 -7.12
N ARG A 90 -22.02 -4.57 -8.31
CA ARG A 90 -22.62 -5.10 -9.54
C ARG A 90 -21.80 -6.33 -9.92
N VAL A 91 -22.24 -7.48 -9.41
CA VAL A 91 -21.65 -8.79 -9.68
C VAL A 91 -21.68 -9.04 -11.19
N VAL A 92 -20.57 -8.77 -11.88
CA VAL A 92 -20.33 -9.39 -13.18
C VAL A 92 -19.80 -10.77 -12.83
N SER A 93 -20.69 -11.75 -12.84
CA SER A 93 -20.37 -13.16 -12.65
C SER A 93 -19.46 -13.63 -13.78
N VAL A 94 -18.15 -13.40 -13.64
CA VAL A 94 -17.16 -14.09 -14.46
C VAL A 94 -17.09 -15.49 -13.89
N ASN A 95 -17.77 -16.43 -14.56
CA ASN A 95 -17.71 -17.86 -14.29
C ASN A 95 -16.25 -18.30 -14.12
N SER A 96 -15.79 -18.36 -12.88
CA SER A 96 -14.46 -18.84 -12.55
C SER A 96 -14.67 -20.27 -12.10
N GLU A 97 -14.35 -21.22 -12.99
CA GLU A 97 -14.31 -22.62 -12.61
C GLU A 97 -13.40 -22.77 -11.39
N PRO A 98 -13.81 -23.56 -10.37
CA PRO A 98 -13.02 -23.73 -9.16
C PRO A 98 -11.74 -24.51 -9.49
N VAL A 99 -10.67 -23.79 -9.84
CA VAL A 99 -9.34 -24.37 -9.99
C VAL A 99 -8.93 -24.92 -8.63
N LYS A 100 -8.64 -26.21 -8.57
CA LYS A 100 -8.12 -26.84 -7.34
C LYS A 100 -6.85 -26.10 -6.92
N ILE A 101 -6.80 -25.63 -5.67
CA ILE A 101 -5.68 -24.83 -5.12
C ILE A 101 -4.32 -25.50 -5.38
N LYS A 102 -4.25 -26.84 -5.31
CA LYS A 102 -3.04 -27.61 -5.64
C LYS A 102 -2.61 -27.49 -7.11
N GLU A 103 -3.54 -27.57 -8.05
CA GLU A 103 -3.26 -27.45 -9.48
C GLU A 103 -2.89 -26.01 -9.86
N GLY A 104 -3.51 -25.02 -9.19
CA GLY A 104 -3.15 -23.61 -9.31
C GLY A 104 -1.73 -23.34 -8.83
N LEU A 105 -1.34 -23.85 -7.66
CA LEU A 105 0.01 -23.66 -7.10
C LEU A 105 1.09 -24.28 -8.00
N VAL A 106 0.89 -25.52 -8.45
CA VAL A 106 1.86 -26.20 -9.33
C VAL A 106 1.99 -25.48 -10.68
N SER A 107 0.88 -24.98 -11.23
CA SER A 107 0.90 -24.22 -12.49
C SER A 107 1.59 -22.85 -12.36
N LEU A 108 1.47 -22.20 -11.20
CA LEU A 108 2.19 -20.95 -10.88
C LEU A 108 3.71 -21.16 -10.85
N PHE A 109 4.19 -22.17 -10.13
CA PHE A 109 5.63 -22.47 -10.03
C PHE A 109 6.23 -23.03 -11.33
N ARG A 110 5.42 -23.65 -12.20
CA ARG A 110 5.87 -24.08 -13.54
C ARG A 110 6.13 -22.90 -14.48
N ASN A 111 5.54 -21.75 -14.21
CA ASN A 111 5.72 -20.56 -15.04
C ASN A 111 7.00 -19.80 -14.63
N LYS A 112 8.02 -19.87 -15.50
CA LYS A 112 9.30 -19.15 -15.33
C LYS A 112 9.10 -17.64 -15.10
N TYR A 113 8.13 -17.01 -15.76
CA TYR A 113 7.85 -15.59 -15.59
C TYR A 113 7.27 -15.27 -14.21
N TRP A 114 6.47 -16.18 -13.64
CA TRP A 114 5.92 -15.99 -12.29
C TRP A 114 7.01 -16.09 -11.21
N VAL A 115 7.95 -17.01 -11.36
CA VAL A 115 9.09 -17.12 -10.43
C VAL A 115 9.98 -15.87 -10.52
N VAL A 116 10.29 -15.41 -11.73
CA VAL A 116 11.13 -14.20 -11.93
C VAL A 116 10.47 -12.96 -11.33
N ILE A 117 9.17 -12.74 -11.58
CA ILE A 117 8.48 -11.56 -11.04
C ILE A 117 8.36 -11.63 -9.51
N THR A 118 8.16 -12.84 -8.96
CA THR A 118 8.09 -13.04 -7.50
C THR A 118 9.43 -12.74 -6.83
N VAL A 119 10.54 -13.25 -7.37
CA VAL A 119 11.88 -12.96 -6.86
C VAL A 119 12.18 -11.47 -6.95
N PHE A 120 11.86 -10.83 -8.07
CA PHE A 120 12.03 -9.39 -8.23
C PHE A 120 11.22 -8.61 -7.18
N CYS A 121 9.95 -8.97 -6.95
CA CYS A 121 9.13 -8.34 -5.92
C CYS A 121 9.74 -8.51 -4.52
N VAL A 122 10.21 -9.71 -4.16
CA VAL A 122 10.85 -9.96 -2.86
C VAL A 122 12.07 -9.08 -2.67
N LEU A 123 12.96 -9.00 -3.67
CA LEU A 123 14.14 -8.16 -3.63
C LEU A 123 13.77 -6.67 -3.54
N PHE A 124 12.82 -6.22 -4.34
CA PHE A 124 12.36 -4.84 -4.35
C PHE A 124 11.79 -4.42 -2.99
N TYR A 125 10.88 -5.21 -2.42
CA TYR A 125 10.31 -4.93 -1.10
C TYR A 125 11.36 -5.01 0.02
N THR A 126 12.38 -5.86 -0.12
CA THR A 126 13.51 -5.91 0.82
C THR A 126 14.29 -4.58 0.79
N VAL A 127 14.63 -4.07 -0.39
CA VAL A 127 15.31 -2.77 -0.52
C VAL A 127 14.45 -1.65 0.07
N VAL A 128 13.15 -1.63 -0.23
CA VAL A 128 12.22 -0.63 0.35
C VAL A 128 12.19 -0.72 1.88
N ALA A 129 12.11 -1.92 2.45
CA ALA A 129 12.10 -2.12 3.89
C ALA A 129 13.41 -1.64 4.55
N VAL A 130 14.56 -1.93 3.94
CA VAL A 130 15.87 -1.48 4.42
C VAL A 130 15.98 0.04 4.38
N VAL A 131 15.53 0.69 3.30
CA VAL A 131 15.57 2.15 3.15
C VAL A 131 14.62 2.83 4.16
N GLN A 132 13.43 2.28 4.39
CA GLN A 132 12.50 2.81 5.38
C GLN A 132 13.02 2.62 6.82
N GLY A 133 13.62 1.46 7.10
CA GLY A 133 14.22 1.16 8.41
C GLY A 133 15.45 2.01 8.71
N SER A 134 16.35 2.17 7.73
CA SER A 134 17.55 3.01 7.87
C SER A 134 17.21 4.49 8.00
N GLY A 135 16.19 4.97 7.28
CA GLY A 135 15.70 6.35 7.40
C GLY A 135 15.21 6.68 8.80
N LEU A 136 14.48 5.76 9.45
CA LEU A 136 14.04 5.93 10.83
C LEU A 136 15.22 5.91 11.81
N TYR A 137 16.15 4.94 11.65
CA TYR A 137 17.33 4.84 12.49
C TYR A 137 18.25 6.06 12.39
N TYR A 138 18.43 6.59 11.17
CA TYR A 138 19.26 7.78 10.93
C TYR A 138 18.66 9.03 11.59
N ALA A 139 17.34 9.20 11.51
CA ALA A 139 16.65 10.32 12.14
C ALA A 139 16.75 10.32 13.67
N THR A 140 16.69 9.15 14.30
CA THR A 140 16.69 9.04 15.76
C THR A 140 18.09 9.05 16.38
N TRP A 141 19.05 8.34 15.78
CA TRP A 141 20.36 8.11 16.41
C TRP A 141 21.42 9.15 16.02
N ILE A 142 21.34 9.73 14.83
CA ILE A 142 22.39 10.63 14.31
C ILE A 142 21.94 12.09 14.41
N LEU A 143 20.68 12.39 14.11
CA LEU A 143 20.17 13.77 14.16
C LEU A 143 19.61 14.18 15.53
N ASN A 144 19.32 13.21 16.41
CA ASN A 144 18.76 13.42 17.76
C ASN A 144 17.54 14.36 17.81
N ASN A 145 16.86 14.54 16.67
CA ASN A 145 15.73 15.43 16.49
C ASN A 145 14.66 14.70 15.70
N GLN A 146 13.65 14.22 16.45
CA GLN A 146 12.55 13.43 15.93
C GLN A 146 11.73 14.21 14.86
N GLN A 147 11.82 15.54 14.83
CA GLN A 147 11.12 16.40 13.87
C GLN A 147 11.66 16.28 12.42
N VAL A 148 12.78 15.57 12.18
CA VAL A 148 13.32 15.39 10.82
C VAL A 148 12.74 14.16 10.11
N TYR A 149 12.08 13.24 10.85
CA TYR A 149 11.44 12.08 10.25
C TYR A 149 10.35 12.44 9.22
N PRO A 150 9.47 13.43 9.47
CA PRO A 150 8.55 13.92 8.44
C PRO A 150 9.24 14.46 7.19
N LEU A 151 10.41 15.09 7.33
CA LEU A 151 11.19 15.64 6.21
C LEU A 151 11.75 14.52 5.31
N ILE A 152 12.20 13.41 5.93
CA ILE A 152 12.67 12.21 5.21
C ILE A 152 11.49 11.55 4.48
N GLY A 153 10.33 11.44 5.12
CA GLY A 153 9.11 10.92 4.48
C GLY A 153 8.64 11.77 3.29
N ILE A 154 8.66 13.10 3.42
CA ILE A 154 8.36 14.03 2.32
C ILE A 154 9.33 13.85 1.15
N THR A 155 10.63 13.71 1.44
CA THR A 155 11.67 13.52 0.43
C THR A 155 11.53 12.20 -0.33
N GLN A 156 10.93 11.16 0.29
CA GLN A 156 10.68 9.89 -0.40
C GLN A 156 9.39 9.90 -1.23
N ILE A 157 8.34 10.56 -0.72
CA ILE A 157 7.02 10.54 -1.37
C ILE A 157 6.94 11.54 -2.55
N LEU A 158 7.58 12.70 -2.45
CA LEU A 158 7.54 13.73 -3.52
C LEU A 158 8.11 13.25 -4.87
N PRO A 159 9.30 12.61 -4.94
CA PRO A 159 9.83 12.10 -6.20
C PRO A 159 8.96 11.00 -6.80
N MET A 160 8.31 10.18 -5.97
CA MET A 160 7.36 9.15 -6.46
C MET A 160 6.13 9.79 -7.11
N ILE A 161 5.58 10.86 -6.53
CA ILE A 161 4.46 11.60 -7.13
C ILE A 161 4.91 12.24 -8.46
N ILE A 162 6.09 12.86 -8.50
CA ILE A 162 6.64 13.47 -9.72
C ILE A 162 6.90 12.40 -10.81
N ALA A 163 7.47 11.26 -10.44
CA ALA A 163 7.72 10.15 -11.36
C ALA A 163 6.43 9.57 -11.95
N LEU A 164 5.34 9.52 -11.18
CA LEU A 164 4.03 9.09 -11.68
C LEU A 164 3.45 10.08 -12.71
N PHE A 165 3.65 11.39 -12.53
CA PHE A 165 3.29 12.39 -13.54
C PHE A 165 4.12 12.23 -14.82
N PHE A 166 5.43 11.97 -14.71
CA PHE A 166 6.31 11.75 -15.87
C PHE A 166 6.04 10.43 -16.60
N CYS A 167 5.72 9.35 -15.88
CA CYS A 167 5.40 8.05 -16.48
C CYS A 167 4.14 8.10 -17.36
N ARG A 168 3.19 9.00 -17.07
CA ARG A 168 2.03 9.25 -17.94
C ARG A 168 2.43 9.75 -19.33
N THR A 169 3.50 10.53 -19.44
CA THR A 169 3.94 11.13 -20.70
C THR A 169 4.62 10.12 -21.63
N THR A 170 5.30 9.11 -21.09
CA THR A 170 6.04 8.12 -21.89
C THR A 170 5.14 7.04 -22.53
N HIS A 171 3.91 6.87 -22.04
CA HIS A 171 2.99 5.85 -22.57
C HIS A 171 2.23 6.29 -23.84
N SER A 172 2.34 7.55 -24.27
CA SER A 172 1.76 8.06 -25.52
C SER A 172 2.72 8.05 -26.71
N SER A 173 3.96 7.60 -26.53
CA SER A 173 4.98 7.57 -27.61
C SER A 173 5.36 6.16 -28.07
N PHE A 174 4.68 5.11 -27.58
CA PHE A 174 5.04 3.72 -27.89
C PHE A 174 3.87 2.80 -28.21
N TRP A 175 2.73 3.34 -28.67
CA TRP A 175 1.73 2.67 -29.54
C TRP A 175 0.95 3.73 -30.32
#